data_AF-A0A8T2NJY5-F1
#
_entry.id   AF-A0A8T2NJY5-F1
#
_cell.length_a   1.000
_cell.length_b   1.000
_cell.length_c   1.000
_cell.angle_alpha   90.00
_cell.angle_beta   90.00
_cell.angle_gamma   90.00
#
_symmetry.space_group_name_H-M   'P 1'
#
loop_
_entity.id
_entity.type
_entity.pdbx_description
1 polymer ?
#
loop_
_entity_poly.entity_id
_entity_poly.type
_entity_poly.pdbx_seq_one_letter_code
_entity_poly.pdbx_strand_id
1 'polypeptide(L)'
;MLESGGKVLKEGLLEKRSDGLLQLWKKKHCVLTEEGLVLHPPKQHDHQHQQRQTNGHGGKIKELRFSSMKTVDCVERKGKYVYFTVVMSEGKEIDFRCPQDEVWNAEITLQMVQYKNRQAILAVKSTRQKQQLLVVQLPGHKTANGTLSGQESVWEHGFWLPSQTKDSSHLSERLDSSYPTTSPGSLPPPCALL
;
A
#
# COMPACT_ATOMS: atom_id res chain seq x y z
N MET A 1 8.51 -25.37 -14.09
CA MET A 1 7.12 -24.91 -13.98
C MET A 1 7.01 -23.99 -12.78
N LEU A 2 7.01 -22.67 -12.98
CA LEU A 2 6.54 -21.73 -11.96
C LEU A 2 5.16 -21.27 -12.44
N GLU A 3 4.15 -22.07 -12.13
CA GLU A 3 2.75 -21.72 -12.36
C GLU A 3 2.34 -20.67 -11.32
N SER A 4 2.81 -19.43 -11.50
CA SER A 4 2.08 -18.29 -10.95
C SER A 4 0.91 -18.04 -11.89
N GLY A 5 -0.19 -18.77 -11.66
CA GLY A 5 -1.38 -18.85 -12.52
C GLY A 5 -2.22 -17.58 -12.59
N GLY A 6 -1.59 -16.40 -12.53
CA GLY A 6 -2.22 -15.11 -12.79
C GLY A 6 -1.96 -14.67 -14.23
N LYS A 7 -2.96 -14.04 -14.86
CA LYS A 7 -2.81 -13.44 -16.18
C LYS A 7 -1.62 -12.46 -16.20
N VAL A 8 -0.71 -12.62 -17.15
CA VAL A 8 0.39 -11.69 -17.39
C VAL A 8 -0.17 -10.45 -18.08
N LEU A 9 0.07 -9.28 -17.50
CA LEU A 9 -0.43 -7.99 -17.96
C LEU A 9 0.65 -7.18 -18.69
N LYS A 10 1.89 -7.26 -18.20
CA LYS A 10 3.07 -6.71 -18.88
C LYS A 10 4.30 -7.53 -18.50
N GLU A 11 5.21 -7.71 -19.45
CA GLU A 11 6.49 -8.39 -19.24
C GLU A 11 7.60 -7.60 -19.92
N GLY A 12 8.79 -7.54 -19.32
CA GLY A 12 9.93 -6.85 -19.91
C GLY A 12 11.03 -6.52 -18.91
N LEU A 13 11.89 -5.56 -19.27
CA LEU A 13 13.05 -5.17 -18.46
C LEU A 13 12.76 -3.93 -17.62
N LEU A 14 13.12 -4.02 -16.33
CA LEU A 14 13.08 -2.91 -15.38
C LEU A 14 14.37 -2.88 -14.56
N GLU A 15 14.91 -1.70 -14.27
CA GLU A 15 16.14 -1.57 -13.50
C GLU A 15 15.82 -1.28 -12.03
N LYS A 16 16.23 -2.16 -11.11
CA LYS A 16 16.10 -1.97 -9.65
C LYS A 16 17.37 -1.35 -9.08
N ARG A 17 17.26 -0.35 -8.22
CA ARG A 17 18.39 0.17 -7.42
C ARG A 17 18.81 -0.86 -6.38
N SER A 18 20.10 -1.10 -6.20
CA SER A 18 20.59 -1.99 -5.16
C SER A 18 20.62 -1.29 -3.80
N ASP A 19 20.33 -2.04 -2.74
CA ASP A 19 20.31 -1.55 -1.36
C ASP A 19 21.73 -1.50 -0.73
N GLY A 20 22.78 -1.64 -1.54
CA GLY A 20 24.18 -1.69 -1.10
C GLY A 20 24.94 -0.37 -1.33
N LEU A 21 26.19 -0.32 -0.83
CA LEU A 21 27.04 0.88 -0.80
C LEU A 21 27.17 1.61 -2.15
N LEU A 22 27.22 0.85 -3.26
CA LEU A 22 27.41 1.42 -4.60
C LEU A 22 26.12 1.90 -5.29
N GLN A 23 24.94 1.67 -4.69
CA GLN A 23 23.62 2.11 -5.20
C GLN A 23 23.42 1.88 -6.72
N LEU A 24 23.84 0.72 -7.22
CA LEU A 24 23.83 0.40 -8.65
C LEU A 24 22.45 0.02 -9.15
N TRP A 25 22.16 0.37 -10.40
CA TRP A 25 20.96 -0.04 -11.12
C TRP A 25 21.18 -1.41 -11.79
N LYS A 26 20.33 -2.39 -11.45
CA LYS A 26 20.43 -3.76 -11.98
C LYS A 26 19.20 -4.08 -12.80
N LYS A 27 19.39 -4.47 -14.07
CA LYS A 27 18.32 -4.98 -14.93
C LYS A 27 17.71 -6.25 -14.35
N LYS A 28 16.39 -6.29 -14.31
CA LYS A 28 15.57 -7.42 -13.90
C LYS A 28 14.56 -7.71 -14.99
N HIS A 29 14.37 -8.99 -15.27
CA HIS A 29 13.24 -9.44 -16.08
C HIS A 29 12.01 -9.44 -15.17
N CYS A 30 11.00 -8.66 -15.54
CA CYS A 30 9.87 -8.35 -14.69
C CYS A 30 8.58 -8.80 -15.35
N VAL A 31 7.69 -9.36 -14.54
CA VAL A 31 6.36 -9.80 -14.97
C VAL A 31 5.34 -9.15 -14.05
N LEU A 32 4.47 -8.32 -14.62
CA LEU A 32 3.33 -7.71 -13.96
C LEU A 32 2.12 -8.63 -14.13
N THR A 33 1.50 -9.00 -13.02
CA THR A 33 0.28 -9.80 -12.98
C THR A 33 -0.84 -9.01 -12.28
N GLU A 34 -2.02 -9.61 -12.20
CA GLU A 34 -3.16 -9.04 -11.46
C GLU A 34 -2.92 -8.93 -9.94
N GLU A 35 -1.93 -9.65 -9.43
CA GLU A 35 -1.63 -9.82 -8.00
C GLU A 35 -0.36 -9.09 -7.57
N GLY A 36 0.56 -8.78 -8.49
CA GLY A 36 1.77 -8.05 -8.17
C GLY A 36 2.81 -8.02 -9.29
N LEU A 37 4.03 -7.61 -8.90
CA LEU A 37 5.20 -7.54 -9.77
C LEU A 37 6.23 -8.61 -9.37
N VAL A 38 6.57 -9.49 -10.29
CA VAL A 38 7.58 -10.53 -10.10
C VAL A 38 8.90 -10.10 -10.73
N LEU A 39 9.97 -10.10 -9.93
CA LEU A 39 11.33 -9.76 -10.37
C LEU A 39 12.16 -11.05 -10.49
N HIS A 40 12.47 -11.45 -11.72
CA HIS A 40 13.35 -12.57 -12.00
C HIS A 40 14.82 -12.16 -11.96
N PRO A 41 15.73 -13.07 -11.55
CA PRO A 41 17.15 -12.84 -11.69
C PRO A 41 17.50 -12.61 -13.18
N PRO A 42 18.58 -11.86 -13.48
CA PRO A 42 19.09 -11.79 -14.85
C PRO A 42 19.40 -13.21 -15.33
N LYS A 43 18.99 -13.57 -16.55
CA LYS A 43 19.43 -14.83 -17.17
C LYS A 43 20.96 -14.75 -17.28
N GLN A 44 21.67 -15.51 -16.45
CA GLN A 44 23.12 -15.65 -16.58
C GLN A 44 23.36 -16.44 -17.87
N HIS A 45 23.81 -15.76 -18.93
CA HIS A 45 24.45 -16.45 -20.03
C HIS A 45 25.81 -16.97 -19.54
N ASP A 46 25.99 -18.28 -19.61
CA ASP A 46 27.23 -19.04 -19.70
C ASP A 46 28.52 -18.36 -19.22
N HIS A 47 28.71 -18.26 -17.91
CA HIS A 47 30.07 -18.29 -17.35
C HIS A 47 30.12 -19.35 -16.26
N GLN A 48 30.38 -20.57 -16.73
CA GLN A 48 31.08 -21.61 -16.00
C GLN A 48 32.42 -21.04 -15.51
N HIS A 49 32.45 -20.49 -14.30
CA HIS A 49 33.50 -20.71 -13.31
C HIS A 49 33.30 -19.83 -12.07
N GLN A 50 33.63 -20.46 -10.95
CA GLN A 50 33.87 -19.86 -9.65
C GLN A 50 32.66 -19.60 -8.76
N GLN A 51 32.14 -20.72 -8.27
CA GLN A 51 31.93 -20.95 -6.84
C GLN A 51 32.91 -20.13 -5.97
N ARG A 52 32.49 -18.95 -5.52
CA ARG A 52 32.95 -18.37 -4.26
C ARG A 52 31.78 -17.75 -3.52
N GLN A 53 31.52 -18.39 -2.39
CA GLN A 53 30.69 -17.93 -1.29
C GLN A 53 30.96 -16.44 -1.02
N THR A 54 30.01 -15.58 -1.35
CA THR A 54 29.84 -14.30 -0.66
C THR A 54 28.36 -14.10 -0.40
N ASN A 55 28.07 -13.67 0.82
CA ASN A 55 26.74 -13.53 1.38
C ASN A 55 25.79 -12.70 0.52
N GLY A 56 24.60 -13.26 0.26
CA GLY A 56 23.36 -12.50 0.23
C GLY A 56 22.90 -11.94 -1.12
N HIS A 57 21.84 -12.55 -1.67
CA HIS A 57 20.82 -11.93 -2.54
C HIS A 57 20.96 -12.01 -4.07
N GLY A 58 21.84 -12.83 -4.62
CA GLY A 58 21.89 -13.10 -6.07
C GLY A 58 21.19 -14.40 -6.46
N GLY A 59 19.88 -14.39 -6.72
CA GLY A 59 19.24 -15.52 -7.42
C GLY A 59 17.79 -15.85 -7.05
N LYS A 60 17.26 -15.32 -5.95
CA LYS A 60 15.87 -15.60 -5.55
C LYS A 60 14.91 -14.69 -6.34
N ILE A 61 13.88 -15.30 -6.95
CA ILE A 61 12.73 -14.57 -7.49
C ILE A 61 12.12 -13.75 -6.36
N LYS A 62 11.91 -12.45 -6.59
CA LYS A 62 11.32 -11.55 -5.60
C LYS A 62 9.96 -11.10 -6.11
N GLU A 63 8.91 -11.46 -5.40
CA GLU A 63 7.55 -11.01 -5.67
C GLU A 63 7.22 -9.79 -4.81
N LEU A 64 6.70 -8.74 -5.45
CA LEU A 64 6.15 -7.55 -4.83
C LEU A 64 4.63 -7.59 -5.00
N ARG A 65 3.93 -8.13 -4.00
CA ARG A 65 2.48 -8.30 -4.04
C ARG A 65 1.76 -6.98 -3.85
N PHE A 66 0.66 -6.76 -4.56
CA PHE A 66 -0.18 -5.59 -4.37
C PHE A 66 -0.84 -5.55 -2.99
N SER A 67 -1.08 -6.71 -2.37
CA SER A 67 -1.56 -6.81 -0.99
C SER A 67 -0.62 -6.17 0.03
N SER A 68 0.69 -6.17 -0.24
CA SER A 68 1.70 -5.54 0.61
C SER A 68 2.23 -4.23 0.05
N MET A 69 1.73 -3.75 -1.08
CA MET A 69 2.18 -2.48 -1.67
C MET A 69 1.33 -1.31 -1.16
N LYS A 70 1.98 -0.33 -0.53
CA LYS A 70 1.32 0.90 -0.07
C LYS A 70 1.07 1.84 -1.24
N THR A 71 2.14 2.21 -1.96
CA THR A 71 2.05 3.17 -3.05
C THR A 71 3.18 2.98 -4.07
N VAL A 72 3.01 3.61 -5.23
CA VAL A 72 4.07 3.89 -6.20
C VAL A 72 4.24 5.42 -6.21
N ASP A 73 5.40 5.90 -5.81
CA ASP A 73 5.68 7.33 -5.57
C ASP A 73 6.89 7.84 -6.39
N CYS A 74 7.22 9.12 -6.19
CA CYS A 74 8.39 9.83 -6.71
C CYS A 74 8.63 9.56 -8.19
N VAL A 75 7.65 9.92 -9.03
CA VAL A 75 7.78 9.80 -10.48
C VAL A 75 8.56 11.00 -11.02
N GLU A 76 9.89 10.86 -11.09
CA GLU A 76 10.77 11.87 -11.67
C GLU A 76 11.16 11.48 -13.10
N ARG A 77 11.06 12.43 -14.03
CA ARG A 77 11.52 12.25 -15.41
C ARG A 77 12.86 12.96 -15.59
N LYS A 78 13.90 12.20 -15.88
CA LYS A 78 15.25 12.74 -16.10
C LYS A 78 15.88 12.14 -17.34
N GLY A 79 16.06 12.99 -18.36
CA GLY A 79 16.52 12.55 -19.67
C GLY A 79 15.59 11.50 -20.26
N LYS A 80 16.14 10.35 -20.65
CA LYS A 80 15.38 9.24 -21.24
C LYS A 80 14.72 8.29 -20.23
N TYR A 81 14.92 8.53 -18.93
CA TYR A 81 14.48 7.62 -17.87
C TYR A 81 13.38 8.24 -17.00
N VAL A 82 12.44 7.39 -16.61
CA VAL A 82 11.50 7.61 -15.52
C VAL A 82 12.00 6.86 -14.31
N TYR A 83 12.10 7.56 -13.18
CA TYR A 83 12.44 7.03 -11.87
C TYR A 83 11.16 6.96 -11.04
N PHE A 84 11.00 5.91 -10.24
CA PHE A 84 9.85 5.74 -9.36
C PHE A 84 10.20 4.81 -8.20
N THR A 85 9.49 4.96 -7.09
CA THR A 85 9.72 4.18 -5.87
C THR A 85 8.47 3.38 -5.52
N VAL A 86 8.64 2.08 -5.29
CA VAL A 86 7.58 1.23 -4.74
C VAL A 86 7.74 1.16 -3.22
N VAL A 87 6.73 1.62 -2.50
CA VAL A 87 6.68 1.60 -1.04
C VAL A 87 5.85 0.42 -0.58
N MET A 88 6.45 -0.45 0.22
CA MET A 88 5.80 -1.63 0.80
C MET A 88 5.19 -1.31 2.17
N SER A 89 4.24 -2.13 2.62
CA SER A 89 3.54 -1.98 3.90
C SER A 89 4.48 -2.05 5.10
N GLU A 90 5.51 -2.88 5.00
CA GLU A 90 6.62 -3.03 5.95
C GLU A 90 7.54 -1.78 6.05
N GLY A 91 7.26 -0.71 5.30
CA GLY A 91 8.09 0.50 5.26
C GLY A 91 9.32 0.37 4.35
N LYS A 92 9.46 -0.77 3.66
CA LYS A 92 10.52 -0.97 2.68
C LYS A 92 10.23 -0.19 1.41
N GLU A 93 11.22 0.56 0.95
CA GLU A 93 11.19 1.28 -0.32
C GLU A 93 12.09 0.59 -1.35
N ILE A 94 11.65 0.54 -2.60
CA ILE A 94 12.38 -0.08 -3.69
C ILE A 94 12.34 0.86 -4.89
N ASP A 95 13.50 1.41 -5.25
CA ASP A 95 13.58 2.30 -6.40
C ASP A 95 13.79 1.55 -7.69
N PHE A 96 13.11 2.03 -8.70
CA PHE A 96 13.17 1.55 -10.05
C PHE A 96 13.44 2.69 -11.02
N ARG A 97 14.00 2.33 -12.17
CA ARG A 97 13.99 3.19 -13.34
C ARG A 97 13.75 2.39 -14.61
N CYS A 98 13.13 3.04 -15.59
CA CYS A 98 12.91 2.48 -16.92
C CYS A 98 13.00 3.57 -17.99
N PRO A 99 13.23 3.20 -19.26
CA PRO A 99 12.98 4.10 -20.39
C PRO A 99 11.55 4.65 -20.35
N GLN A 100 11.37 5.92 -20.74
CA GLN A 100 10.09 6.61 -20.61
C GLN A 100 8.96 5.97 -21.45
N ASP A 101 9.29 5.39 -22.58
CA ASP A 101 8.41 4.69 -23.50
C ASP A 101 7.90 3.33 -22.97
N GLU A 102 8.50 2.80 -21.90
CA GLU A 102 8.06 1.53 -21.31
C GLU A 102 6.89 1.69 -20.34
N VAL A 103 6.69 2.88 -19.76
CA VAL A 103 5.49 3.24 -18.98
C VAL A 103 5.23 2.31 -17.77
N TRP A 104 6.26 1.63 -17.24
CA TRP A 104 6.14 0.67 -16.14
C TRP A 104 5.45 1.24 -14.90
N ASN A 105 5.78 2.48 -14.52
CA ASN A 105 5.21 3.11 -13.33
C ASN A 105 3.69 3.25 -13.44
N ALA A 106 3.16 3.67 -14.60
CA ALA A 106 1.72 3.85 -14.77
C ALA A 106 0.99 2.51 -14.81
N GLU A 107 1.56 1.49 -15.46
CA GLU A 107 1.00 0.14 -15.48
C GLU A 107 0.93 -0.47 -14.07
N ILE A 108 2.02 -0.40 -13.30
CA ILE A 108 2.05 -0.90 -11.91
C ILE A 108 1.01 -0.14 -11.06
N THR A 109 0.93 1.19 -11.18
CA THR A 109 -0.05 2.00 -10.45
C THR A 109 -1.47 1.61 -10.80
N LEU A 110 -1.79 1.49 -12.08
CA LEU A 110 -3.13 1.13 -12.53
C LEU A 110 -3.54 -0.24 -11.99
N GLN A 111 -2.66 -1.24 -12.08
CA GLN A 111 -2.96 -2.58 -11.60
C GLN A 111 -3.09 -2.65 -10.08
N MET A 112 -2.26 -1.91 -9.34
CA MET A 112 -2.40 -1.80 -7.89
C MET A 112 -3.75 -1.19 -7.50
N VAL A 113 -4.19 -0.13 -8.18
CA VAL A 113 -5.51 0.50 -7.94
C VAL A 113 -6.64 -0.48 -8.23
N GLN A 114 -6.59 -1.18 -9.37
CA GLN A 114 -7.59 -2.18 -9.72
C GLN A 114 -7.65 -3.30 -8.68
N TYR A 115 -6.51 -3.82 -8.24
CA TYR A 115 -6.44 -4.83 -7.18
C TYR A 115 -7.13 -4.34 -5.90
N LYS A 116 -6.77 -3.15 -5.40
CA LYS A 116 -7.34 -2.57 -4.17
C LYS A 116 -8.85 -2.34 -4.29
N ASN A 117 -9.33 -1.88 -5.45
CA ASN A 117 -10.75 -1.71 -5.71
C ASN A 117 -11.50 -3.04 -5.69
N ARG A 118 -10.95 -4.11 -6.28
CA ARG A 118 -11.55 -5.46 -6.20
C ARG A 118 -11.66 -5.92 -4.74
N GLN A 119 -10.62 -5.74 -3.95
CA GLN A 119 -10.62 -6.12 -2.53
C GLN A 119 -11.65 -5.32 -1.71
N ALA A 120 -11.76 -4.00 -1.94
CA ALA A 120 -12.76 -3.16 -1.27
C ALA A 120 -14.19 -3.62 -1.57
N ILE A 121 -14.50 -3.91 -2.84
CA ILE A 121 -15.82 -4.41 -3.25
C ILE A 121 -16.14 -5.75 -2.57
N LEU A 122 -15.18 -6.68 -2.53
CA LEU A 122 -15.36 -7.98 -1.87
C LEU A 122 -15.61 -7.84 -0.37
N ALA A 123 -14.86 -6.96 0.30
CA ALA A 123 -15.05 -6.67 1.72
C ALA A 123 -16.46 -6.11 2.00
N VAL A 124 -16.92 -5.14 1.21
CA VAL A 124 -18.26 -4.55 1.35
C VAL A 124 -19.36 -5.60 1.11
N LYS A 125 -19.24 -6.42 0.07
CA LYS A 125 -20.22 -7.49 -0.22
C LYS A 125 -20.29 -8.51 0.92
N SER A 126 -19.14 -8.92 1.46
CA SER A 126 -19.05 -9.85 2.58
C SER A 126 -19.74 -9.31 3.84
N THR A 127 -19.48 -8.05 4.20
CA THR A 127 -20.12 -7.40 5.35
C THR A 127 -21.64 -7.30 5.19
N ARG A 128 -22.11 -6.92 3.99
CA ARG A 128 -23.55 -6.83 3.71
C ARG A 128 -24.24 -8.20 3.76
N GLN A 129 -23.58 -9.28 3.32
CA GLN A 129 -24.10 -10.64 3.44
C GLN A 129 -24.19 -11.07 4.91
N LYS A 130 -23.12 -10.82 5.69
CA LYS A 130 -23.09 -11.14 7.13
C LYS A 130 -24.20 -10.41 7.90
N GLN A 131 -24.43 -9.13 7.61
CA GLN A 131 -25.54 -8.37 8.21
C GLN A 131 -26.91 -8.93 7.83
N GLN A 132 -27.13 -9.31 6.57
CA GLN A 132 -28.40 -9.92 6.15
C GLN A 132 -28.68 -11.26 6.85
N LEU A 133 -27.66 -12.11 7.01
CA LEU A 133 -27.78 -13.37 7.76
C LEU A 133 -28.13 -13.14 9.24
N LEU A 134 -27.51 -12.15 9.88
CA LEU A 134 -27.81 -11.78 11.27
C LEU A 134 -29.23 -11.20 11.43
N VAL A 135 -29.70 -10.41 10.46
CA VAL A 135 -31.07 -9.85 10.47
C VAL A 135 -32.14 -10.93 10.27
N VAL A 136 -31.86 -11.97 9.47
CA VAL A 136 -32.77 -13.11 9.29
C VAL A 136 -32.84 -14.02 10.53
N GLN A 137 -31.83 -13.97 11.41
CA GLN A 137 -31.74 -14.84 12.60
C GLN A 137 -32.37 -14.25 13.88
N LEU A 138 -32.94 -13.05 13.86
CA LEU A 138 -33.65 -12.48 15.02
C LEU A 138 -35.17 -12.69 14.87
N PRO A 139 -35.81 -13.60 15.62
CA PRO A 139 -37.25 -13.69 15.68
C PRO A 139 -37.78 -12.54 16.56
N GLY A 140 -38.34 -11.53 15.90
CA GLY A 140 -39.19 -10.52 16.52
C GLY A 140 -38.46 -9.43 17.30
N HIS A 141 -38.31 -8.25 16.69
CA HIS A 141 -38.51 -7.00 17.40
C HIS A 141 -39.01 -5.92 16.43
N LYS A 142 -40.03 -5.21 16.90
CA LYS A 142 -40.81 -4.23 16.16
C LYS A 142 -39.91 -3.07 15.72
N THR A 143 -40.11 -2.65 14.47
CA THR A 143 -39.58 -1.43 13.85
C THR A 143 -39.74 -0.22 14.77
N ALA A 144 -38.62 0.31 15.25
CA ALA A 144 -38.50 1.69 15.69
C ALA A 144 -37.53 2.39 14.75
N ASN A 145 -37.96 3.53 14.21
CA ASN A 145 -37.25 4.37 13.27
C ASN A 145 -35.82 4.65 13.73
N GLY A 146 -34.85 3.96 13.13
CA GLY A 146 -33.43 4.27 13.24
C GLY A 146 -32.97 4.87 11.92
N THR A 147 -32.60 6.14 11.95
CA THR A 147 -31.89 6.83 10.87
C THR A 147 -30.75 5.95 10.36
N LEU A 148 -30.84 5.52 9.10
CA LEU A 148 -29.73 4.86 8.40
C LEU A 148 -28.55 5.84 8.38
N SER A 149 -27.60 5.69 9.30
CA SER A 149 -26.30 6.34 9.16
C SER A 149 -25.61 5.72 7.96
N GLY A 150 -25.69 6.42 6.82
CA GLY A 150 -24.86 6.13 5.67
C GLY A 150 -23.41 6.14 6.13
N GLN A 151 -22.71 5.04 5.90
CA GLN A 151 -21.28 4.97 6.18
C GLN A 151 -20.59 5.89 5.17
N GLU A 152 -20.32 7.13 5.56
CA GLU A 152 -19.62 8.08 4.70
C GLU A 152 -18.23 7.55 4.38
N SER A 153 -17.90 7.47 3.10
CA SER A 153 -16.56 7.20 2.62
C SER A 153 -15.85 8.53 2.43
N VAL A 154 -14.63 8.67 2.94
CA VAL A 154 -13.83 9.89 2.78
C VAL A 154 -12.76 9.64 1.72
N TRP A 155 -12.57 10.61 0.83
CA TRP A 155 -11.49 10.62 -0.15
C TRP A 155 -10.20 11.12 0.52
N GLU A 156 -9.33 10.19 0.89
CA GLU A 156 -8.00 10.51 1.43
C GLU A 156 -6.92 9.79 0.62
N HIS A 157 -5.82 10.50 0.33
CA HIS A 157 -4.65 9.94 -0.35
C HIS A 157 -4.95 9.15 -1.65
N GLY A 158 -6.02 9.50 -2.37
CA GLY A 158 -6.41 8.84 -3.62
C GLY A 158 -7.20 7.53 -3.46
N PHE A 159 -7.66 7.20 -2.25
CA PHE A 159 -8.51 6.04 -1.97
C PHE A 159 -9.80 6.45 -1.23
N TRP A 160 -10.85 5.67 -1.40
CA TRP A 160 -12.03 5.73 -0.54
C TRP A 160 -11.77 4.92 0.73
N LEU A 161 -11.65 5.61 1.88
CA LEU A 161 -11.52 4.97 3.19
C LEU A 161 -12.88 5.00 3.92
N PRO A 162 -13.22 3.97 4.71
CA PRO A 162 -14.37 4.03 5.61
C PRO A 162 -14.16 5.14 6.65
N SER A 163 -15.12 6.06 6.80
CA SER A 163 -15.08 7.06 7.87
C SER A 163 -15.17 6.36 9.23
N GLN A 164 -14.16 6.56 10.09
CA GLN A 164 -14.22 6.13 11.49
C GLN A 164 -15.09 7.12 12.25
N THR A 165 -16.40 6.87 12.33
CA THR A 165 -17.25 7.54 13.31
C THR A 165 -16.81 7.07 14.70
N LYS A 166 -16.18 7.95 15.48
CA LYS A 166 -15.97 7.74 16.92
C LYS A 166 -17.34 7.63 17.59
N ASP A 167 -17.83 6.40 17.78
CA ASP A 167 -18.93 6.14 18.69
C ASP A 167 -18.46 6.46 20.11
N SER A 168 -18.89 7.61 20.60
CA SER A 168 -18.64 8.06 21.96
C SER A 168 -19.83 7.62 22.82
N SER A 169 -19.80 6.38 23.33
CA SER A 169 -20.76 5.93 24.34
C SER A 169 -20.13 4.95 25.35
N HIS A 170 -20.17 5.39 26.62
CA HIS A 170 -19.81 4.69 27.87
C HIS A 170 -18.30 4.44 28.10
N LEU A 171 -17.71 4.82 29.25
CA LEU A 171 -18.16 4.51 30.61
C LEU A 171 -17.85 5.63 31.61
N SER A 172 -18.80 5.81 32.53
CA SER A 172 -18.63 6.48 33.82
C SER A 172 -17.82 5.61 34.77
N GLU A 173 -16.68 6.09 35.24
CA GLU A 173 -16.14 5.67 36.54
C GLU A 173 -15.76 6.92 37.34
N ARG A 174 -16.46 7.06 38.46
CA ARG A 174 -16.11 7.96 39.57
C ARG A 174 -14.80 7.47 40.17
N LEU A 175 -13.88 8.39 40.43
CA LEU A 175 -13.05 8.38 41.63
C LEU A 175 -12.64 9.82 41.93
N ASP A 176 -13.00 10.25 43.14
CA ASP A 176 -12.59 11.49 43.79
C ASP A 176 -11.06 11.63 43.81
N SER A 177 -10.56 12.87 43.71
CA SER A 177 -9.70 13.48 44.75
C SER A 177 -9.00 14.74 44.24
N SER A 178 -9.29 15.86 44.92
CA SER A 178 -8.38 16.99 45.22
C SER A 178 -8.06 18.06 44.14
N TYR A 179 -8.62 19.25 44.39
CA TYR A 179 -8.31 20.62 43.88
C TYR A 179 -6.83 21.07 44.07
N PRO A 180 -6.33 22.25 43.59
CA PRO A 180 -7.08 23.43 43.09
C PRO A 180 -6.57 24.16 41.82
N THR A 181 -7.56 24.77 41.16
CA THR A 181 -7.65 26.15 40.65
C THR A 181 -6.37 26.99 40.48
N THR A 182 -6.09 27.43 39.25
CA THR A 182 -5.64 28.80 38.94
C THR A 182 -6.12 29.22 37.54
N SER A 183 -6.65 30.44 37.48
CA SER A 183 -7.29 31.10 36.33
C SER A 183 -6.27 31.75 35.37
N PRO A 184 -6.71 32.27 34.21
CA PRO A 184 -5.94 32.29 32.96
C PRO A 184 -5.24 33.64 32.69
N GLY A 185 -4.21 33.63 31.83
CA GLY A 185 -3.73 34.86 31.22
C GLY A 185 -2.41 34.77 30.48
N SER A 186 -2.41 35.34 29.26
CA SER A 186 -1.28 35.85 28.48
C SER A 186 -0.61 34.92 27.46
N LEU A 187 -0.97 35.18 26.20
CA LEU A 187 -0.15 34.96 24.99
C LEU A 187 1.21 35.69 25.10
N PRO A 188 2.27 35.18 24.46
CA PRO A 188 3.40 36.00 24.03
C PRO A 188 3.38 36.32 22.51
N PRO A 189 3.95 37.46 22.08
CA PRO A 189 3.91 37.97 20.70
C PRO A 189 5.02 37.36 19.79
N PRO A 190 4.94 37.59 18.45
CA PRO A 190 5.94 37.10 17.51
C PRO A 190 7.16 38.01 17.44
N CYS A 191 8.36 37.44 17.55
CA CYS A 191 9.59 38.14 17.20
C CYS A 191 9.90 37.95 15.71
N ALA A 192 9.89 39.05 14.98
CA ALA A 192 10.59 39.24 13.72
C ALA A 192 12.05 39.59 14.01
N LEU A 193 13.01 38.92 13.37
CA LEU A 193 14.36 39.46 13.13
C LEU A 193 14.90 38.90 11.81
N LEU A 194 15.10 39.84 10.87
CA LEU A 194 16.10 39.94 9.80
C LEU A 194 16.33 38.76 8.85
#